data_AF-A0A973KW21-F1
#
_entry.id   AF-A0A973KW21-F1
#
_cell.length_a   1.000
_cell.length_b   1.000
_cell.length_c   1.000
_cell.angle_alpha   90.00
_cell.angle_beta   90.00
_cell.angle_gamma   90.00
#
_symmetry.space_group_name_H-M   'P 1'
#
loop_
_entity.id
_entity.type
_entity.pdbx_description
1 polymer ?
#
loop_
_entity_poly.entity_id
_entity_poly.type
_entity_poly.pdbx_seq_one_letter_code
_entity_poly.pdbx_strand_id
1 'polypeptide(L)' 'ELSLYMERGGKTLLAWHDDTRLDAAVEALAQAARAGSLGTVTVERVNGAAALSSPTGRALEAAGFHPTPRGLRLRP' A
#
# COMPACT_ATOMS: atom_id res chain seq x y z
N GLU A 1 16.81 -3.84 -4.83
CA GLU A 1 16.51 -3.72 -3.39
C GLU A 1 15.00 -3.74 -3.20
N LEU A 2 14.51 -4.19 -2.05
CA LEU A 2 13.07 -4.36 -1.79
C LEU A 2 12.54 -3.13 -1.04
N SER A 3 11.70 -2.32 -1.69
CA SER A 3 11.13 -1.11 -1.06
C SER A 3 9.76 -1.39 -0.41
N LEU A 4 8.99 -2.34 -0.96
CA LEU A 4 7.67 -2.76 -0.47
C LEU A 4 7.48 -4.26 -0.58
N TYR A 5 6.77 -4.84 0.39
CA TYR A 5 6.29 -6.21 0.33
C TYR A 5 4.85 -6.29 0.81
N MET A 6 3.98 -6.85 -0.03
CA MET A 6 2.58 -7.09 0.31
C MET A 6 2.44 -8.52 0.82
N GLU A 7 1.94 -8.68 2.04
CA GLU A 7 1.59 -10.01 2.53
C GLU A 7 0.39 -10.59 1.77
N ARG A 8 0.33 -11.92 1.71
CA ARG A 8 -0.79 -12.64 1.09
C ARG A 8 -2.12 -12.17 1.69
N GLY A 9 -3.06 -11.81 0.82
CA GLY A 9 -4.38 -11.29 1.22
C GLY A 9 -4.50 -9.77 1.19
N GLY A 10 -3.42 -9.04 0.90
CA GLY A 10 -3.49 -7.61 0.58
C GLY A 10 -3.74 -6.68 1.77
N LYS A 11 -3.61 -7.20 3.00
CA LYS A 11 -3.96 -6.50 4.26
C LYS A 11 -2.79 -5.86 4.97
N THR A 12 -1.60 -6.46 4.87
CA THR A 12 -0.39 -5.97 5.53
C THR A 12 0.62 -5.60 4.47
N LEU A 13 1.20 -4.40 4.61
CA LEU A 13 2.30 -3.92 3.80
C LEU A 13 3.54 -3.78 4.69
N LEU A 14 4.67 -4.28 4.22
CA LEU A 14 5.98 -3.94 4.78
C LEU A 14 6.63 -2.90 3.88
N ALA A 15 7.16 -1.84 4.49
CA ALA A 15 7.80 -0.74 3.78
C ALA A 15 9.16 -0.43 4.40
N TRP A 16 10.19 -0.32 3.56
CA TRP A 16 11.54 0.04 3.97
C TRP A 16 11.76 1.52 3.69
N HIS A 17 11.73 2.34 4.75
CA HIS A 17 11.58 3.80 4.67
C HIS A 17 12.85 4.56 4.25
N ASP A 18 14.01 3.90 4.28
CA ASP A 18 15.29 4.52 3.89
C ASP A 18 15.49 4.54 2.36
N ASP A 19 14.53 3.98 1.61
CA ASP A 19 14.59 3.94 0.15
C ASP A 19 13.88 5.14 -0.47
N THR A 20 14.67 5.99 -1.16
CA THR A 20 14.17 7.08 -2.03
C THR A 20 13.15 6.64 -3.08
N ARG A 21 12.97 5.33 -3.27
CA ARG A 21 12.06 4.71 -4.24
C ARG A 21 10.68 4.36 -3.68
N LEU A 22 10.37 4.72 -2.42
CA LEU A 22 9.08 4.38 -1.80
C LEU A 22 7.88 4.80 -2.67
N ASP A 23 7.88 6.03 -3.19
CA ASP A 23 6.78 6.54 -4.03
C ASP A 23 6.63 5.73 -5.32
N ALA A 24 7.73 5.42 -5.99
CA ALA A 24 7.73 4.59 -7.19
C ALA A 24 7.24 3.16 -6.92
N ALA A 25 7.60 2.60 -5.75
CA ALA A 25 7.15 1.28 -5.34
C ALA A 25 5.64 1.26 -5.03
N VAL A 26 5.12 2.30 -4.37
CA VAL A 26 3.70 2.44 -4.07
C VAL A 26 2.89 2.60 -5.37
N GLU A 27 3.40 3.37 -6.33
CA GLU A 27 2.78 3.54 -7.65
C GLU A 27 2.76 2.21 -8.42
N ALA A 28 3.86 1.46 -8.42
CA ALA A 28 3.91 0.13 -9.04
C ALA A 28 2.92 -0.86 -8.40
N LEU A 29 2.76 -0.82 -7.06
CA LEU A 29 1.75 -1.60 -6.35
C LEU A 29 0.33 -1.23 -6.81
N ALA A 30 0.03 0.06 -6.92
CA ALA A 30 -1.28 0.54 -7.37
C ALA A 30 -1.57 0.11 -8.82
N GLN A 31 -0.58 0.19 -9.70
CA GLN A 31 -0.70 -0.27 -11.09
C GLN A 31 -0.95 -1.78 -11.17
N ALA A 32 -0.23 -2.58 -10.39
CA ALA A 32 -0.43 -4.02 -10.34
C ALA A 32 -1.85 -4.38 -9.85
N ALA A 33 -2.36 -3.67 -8.85
CA ALA A 33 -3.73 -3.86 -8.36
C ALA A 33 -4.80 -3.50 -9.41
N ARG A 34 -4.66 -2.36 -10.09
CA ARG A 34 -5.55 -1.94 -11.18
C ARG A 34 -5.53 -2.89 -12.38
N ALA A 35 -4.37 -3.44 -12.69
CA ALA A 35 -4.22 -4.47 -13.72
C ALA A 35 -4.89 -5.81 -13.36
N GLY A 36 -5.51 -5.92 -12.18
CA GLY A 36 -6.26 -7.08 -11.74
C GLY A 36 -5.39 -8.19 -11.11
N SER A 37 -4.07 -8.02 -11.07
CA SER A 37 -3.16 -9.05 -10.53
C SER A 37 -3.31 -9.28 -9.03
N LEU A 38 -3.88 -8.32 -8.29
CA LEU A 38 -4.10 -8.39 -6.84
C LEU A 38 -5.58 -8.38 -6.43
N GLY A 39 -6.51 -8.17 -7.36
CA GLY A 39 -7.92 -7.93 -7.04
C GLY A 39 -8.13 -6.64 -6.24
N THR A 40 -9.17 -6.61 -5.38
CA THR A 40 -9.38 -5.48 -4.47
C THR A 40 -8.37 -5.53 -3.33
N VAL A 41 -7.58 -4.46 -3.15
CA VAL A 41 -6.55 -4.37 -2.10
C VAL A 41 -7.04 -3.43 -1.00
N THR A 42 -6.99 -3.87 0.26
CA THR A 42 -7.25 -3.01 1.43
C THR A 42 -6.12 -3.15 2.43
N VAL A 43 -5.22 -2.17 2.45
CA VAL A 43 -4.10 -2.11 3.38
C VAL A 43 -4.63 -1.68 4.75
N GLU A 44 -4.66 -2.62 5.68
CA GLU A 44 -5.09 -2.40 7.07
C GLU A 44 -3.89 -1.99 7.94
N ARG A 45 -2.70 -2.56 7.67
CA ARG A 45 -1.48 -2.30 8.44
C ARG A 45 -0.27 -2.03 7.55
N VAL A 46 0.61 -1.15 8.03
CA VAL A 46 1.95 -0.92 7.48
C VAL A 46 2.97 -1.09 8.60
N ASN A 47 3.92 -2.00 8.45
CA ASN A 47 4.97 -2.28 9.45
C ASN A 47 4.40 -2.50 10.87
N GLY A 48 3.27 -3.21 10.98
CA GLY A 48 2.59 -3.49 12.23
C GLY A 48 1.68 -2.37 12.76
N ALA A 49 1.82 -1.13 12.28
CA ALA A 49 0.96 0.00 12.64
C ALA A 49 -0.29 0.09 11.75
N ALA A 50 -1.34 0.77 12.21
CA ALA A 50 -2.54 1.01 11.39
C ALA A 50 -2.20 1.87 10.15
N ALA A 51 -2.68 1.46 8.97
CA ALA A 51 -2.32 2.11 7.70
C ALA A 51 -2.72 3.59 7.65
N LEU A 52 -3.90 3.92 8.20
CA LEU A 52 -4.46 5.28 8.23
C LEU A 52 -3.58 6.29 9.01
N SER A 53 -2.77 5.81 9.94
CA SER A 53 -1.86 6.63 10.75
C SER A 53 -0.40 6.36 10.41
N SER A 54 -0.10 5.55 9.39
CA SER A 54 1.26 5.20 9.04
C SER A 54 1.93 6.31 8.21
N PRO A 55 3.25 6.51 8.33
CA PRO A 55 3.98 7.44 7.46
C PRO A 55 3.79 7.15 5.96
N THR A 56 3.66 5.87 5.60
CA THR A 56 3.40 5.40 4.22
C THR A 56 1.98 5.69 3.74
N GLY A 57 1.05 6.03 4.64
CA GLY A 57 -0.35 6.28 4.30
C GLY A 57 -0.54 7.38 3.25
N ARG A 58 0.24 8.47 3.34
CA ARG A 58 0.18 9.57 2.36
C ARG A 58 0.61 9.14 0.96
N ALA A 59 1.66 8.32 0.86
CA ALA A 59 2.11 7.80 -0.44
C ALA A 59 1.06 6.88 -1.06
N LEU A 60 0.42 6.02 -0.24
CA LEU A 60 -0.70 5.18 -0.68
C LEU A 60 -1.89 6.01 -1.16
N GLU A 61 -2.27 7.06 -0.43
CA GLU A 61 -3.33 7.97 -0.85
C GLU A 61 -3.00 8.69 -2.17
N ALA A 62 -1.77 9.18 -2.32
CA ALA A 62 -1.31 9.80 -3.56
C ALA A 62 -1.37 8.84 -4.77
N ALA A 63 -1.13 7.54 -4.54
CA ALA A 63 -1.28 6.50 -5.54
C ALA A 63 -2.73 6.03 -5.74
N GLY A 64 -3.72 6.69 -5.13
CA GLY A 64 -5.15 6.46 -5.36
C GLY A 64 -5.81 5.45 -4.42
N PHE A 65 -5.16 5.07 -3.32
CA PHE A 65 -5.86 4.38 -2.24
C PHE A 65 -6.76 5.38 -1.49
N HIS A 66 -7.93 4.93 -1.05
CA HIS A 66 -8.89 5.77 -0.32
C HIS A 66 -9.12 5.24 1.10
N PRO A 67 -9.25 6.12 2.10
CA PRO A 67 -9.53 5.71 3.47
C PRO A 67 -10.90 5.05 3.59
N THR A 68 -10.96 4.00 4.40
CA THR A 68 -12.16 3.30 4.85
C THR A 68 -12.02 2.97 6.33
N PRO A 69 -13.10 2.61 7.04
CA PRO A 69 -13.00 2.19 8.44
C PRO A 69 -12.05 1.00 8.68
N ARG A 70 -11.77 0.20 7.64
CA ARG A 70 -10.87 -0.96 7.71
C ARG A 70 -9.42 -0.66 7.31
N GLY A 71 -9.14 0.50 6.71
CA GLY A 71 -7.82 0.83 6.19
C GLY A 71 -7.87 1.58 4.85
N LEU A 72 -6.75 1.59 4.14
CA LEU A 72 -6.61 2.23 2.83
C LEU A 72 -6.95 1.23 1.73
N ARG A 73 -8.00 1.50 0.96
CA ARG A 73 -8.49 0.60 -0.09
C ARG A 73 -8.22 1.16 -1.48
N LEU A 74 -7.68 0.33 -2.36
CA LEU A 74 -7.65 0.57 -3.78
C LEU A 74 -8.68 -0.34 -4.45
N ARG A 75 -9.56 0.27 -5.25
CA ARG A 75 -10.49 -0.44 -6.12
C ARG A 75 -9.93 -0.38 -7.54
N PRO A 76 -9.84 -1.50 -8.27
CA PRO A 76 -9.56 -1.51 -9.70
C PRO A 76 -10.59 -0.69 -10.49
#